data_AF-A0A8T3S5Z8-F1
#
_entry.id   AF-A0A8T3S5Z8-F1
#
_cell.length_a   1.000
_cell.length_b   1.000
_cell.length_c   1.000
_cell.angle_alpha   90.00
_cell.angle_beta   90.00
_cell.angle_gamma   90.00
#
_symmetry.space_group_name_H-M   'P 1'
#
loop_
_entity.id
_entity.type
_entity.pdbx_description
1 polymer ?
#
loop_
_entity_poly.entity_id
_entity_poly.type
_entity_poly.pdbx_seq_one_letter_code
_entity_poly.pdbx_strand_id
1 'polypeptide(L)'
;ELTGDDADRIAFGREAGAFRHAALLNHARGDWAFSVARRYLYESADAVRLSALVRSSHAPLAALAAKMQREETYHRMHADAWLRRLADGSQVGRDRLAGSVECLWPDAQQIFAPIAGEETLLRDGVLPESMLALHARWQSEVTPMLESLVGELPAAPPTSDGRRRRTDDFIWLHTEFTAVAGSEVGATW
;
A
#
# COMPACT_ATOMS: atom_id res chain seq x y z
N GLU A 1 8.23 -12.51 -19.35
CA GLU A 1 8.79 -11.54 -18.39
C GLU A 1 8.35 -10.15 -18.79
N LEU A 2 7.97 -9.27 -17.85
CA LEU A 2 7.31 -7.99 -18.18
C LEU A 2 8.29 -6.84 -18.47
N THR A 3 9.58 -7.01 -18.19
CA THR A 3 10.64 -6.06 -18.57
C THR A 3 11.92 -6.72 -19.09
N GLY A 4 12.15 -8.01 -18.78
CA GLY A 4 13.43 -8.68 -19.02
C GLY A 4 14.55 -8.20 -18.10
N ASP A 5 14.21 -7.36 -17.11
CA ASP A 5 15.14 -6.85 -16.12
C ASP A 5 15.21 -7.78 -14.91
N ASP A 6 16.42 -7.93 -14.41
CA ASP A 6 16.70 -8.57 -13.13
C ASP A 6 16.00 -7.83 -11.97
N ALA A 7 15.55 -8.61 -10.97
CA ALA A 7 14.78 -8.10 -9.84
C ALA A 7 15.61 -7.12 -8.99
N ASP A 8 16.91 -7.36 -8.84
CA ASP A 8 17.79 -6.47 -8.08
C ASP A 8 18.00 -5.16 -8.82
N ARG A 9 18.11 -5.17 -10.15
CA ARG A 9 18.12 -3.94 -10.94
C ARG A 9 16.83 -3.13 -10.76
N ILE A 10 15.69 -3.80 -10.69
CA ILE A 10 14.41 -3.14 -10.38
C ILE A 10 14.42 -2.61 -8.94
N ALA A 11 14.93 -3.34 -7.96
CA ALA A 11 14.91 -2.91 -6.56
C ALA A 11 15.91 -1.79 -6.26
N PHE A 12 17.16 -1.93 -6.71
CA PHE A 12 18.29 -1.10 -6.29
C PHE A 12 18.82 -0.16 -7.39
N GLY A 13 18.55 -0.45 -8.66
CA GLY A 13 19.05 0.32 -9.80
C GLY A 13 18.17 1.49 -10.24
N ARG A 14 17.01 1.71 -9.59
CA ARG A 14 16.11 2.83 -9.88
C ARG A 14 16.43 4.04 -9.03
N GLU A 15 16.45 5.21 -9.66
CA GLU A 15 16.38 6.49 -8.95
C GLU A 15 15.08 6.60 -8.14
N ALA A 16 15.11 7.34 -7.02
CA ALA A 16 13.94 7.48 -6.13
C ALA A 16 12.67 7.91 -6.88
N GLY A 17 12.78 8.84 -7.84
CA GLY A 17 11.67 9.33 -8.66
C GLY A 17 11.07 8.30 -9.63
N ALA A 18 11.74 7.17 -9.87
CA ALA A 18 11.26 6.09 -10.72
C ALA A 18 10.37 5.07 -9.97
N PHE A 19 10.29 5.14 -8.64
CA PHE A 19 9.41 4.29 -7.84
C PHE A 19 7.93 4.65 -8.00
N ARG A 20 7.07 3.64 -7.89
CA ARG A 20 5.62 3.72 -8.14
C ARG A 20 4.75 3.19 -6.99
N HIS A 21 5.31 3.05 -5.79
CA HIS A 21 4.56 2.63 -4.60
C HIS A 21 3.54 3.70 -4.17
N ALA A 22 2.54 3.29 -3.40
CA ALA A 22 1.52 4.20 -2.89
C ALA A 22 2.14 5.31 -2.02
N ALA A 23 1.59 6.53 -2.12
CA ALA A 23 2.00 7.67 -1.32
C ALA A 23 2.03 7.38 0.20
N LEU A 24 1.11 6.51 0.66
CA LEU A 24 1.03 6.03 2.03
C LEU A 24 2.36 5.45 2.56
N LEU A 25 3.19 4.86 1.70
CA LEU A 25 4.46 4.25 2.09
C LEU A 25 5.65 5.21 2.01
N ASN A 26 5.42 6.50 1.71
CA ASN A 26 6.47 7.52 1.79
C ASN A 26 6.83 7.90 3.22
N HIS A 27 5.89 7.80 4.15
CA HIS A 27 6.08 8.27 5.52
C HIS A 27 7.24 7.56 6.20
N ALA A 28 8.05 8.29 6.97
CA ALA A 28 9.01 7.69 7.87
C ALA A 28 8.33 6.77 8.91
N ARG A 29 9.15 6.04 9.68
CA ARG A 29 8.65 5.32 10.85
C ARG A 29 8.18 6.34 11.90
N GLY A 30 6.89 6.31 12.21
CA GLY A 30 6.32 7.03 13.35
C GLY A 30 6.33 6.19 14.63
N ASP A 31 5.40 6.47 15.54
CA ASP A 31 5.18 5.65 16.71
C ASP A 31 4.46 4.31 16.37
N TRP A 32 4.12 3.54 17.40
CA TRP A 32 3.44 2.27 17.21
C TRP A 32 2.03 2.42 16.61
N ALA A 33 1.26 3.42 17.06
CA ALA A 33 -0.09 3.64 16.54
C ALA A 33 -0.05 4.04 15.06
N PHE A 34 0.92 4.88 14.69
CA PHE A 34 1.17 5.26 13.31
C PHE A 34 1.54 4.06 12.43
N SER A 35 2.42 3.19 12.92
CA SER A 35 2.84 1.99 12.22
C SER A 35 1.67 1.01 12.01
N VAL A 36 0.82 0.83 13.03
CA VAL A 36 -0.37 -0.02 12.97
C VAL A 36 -1.42 0.55 12.01
N ALA A 37 -1.71 1.86 12.09
CA ALA A 37 -2.67 2.52 11.20
C ALA A 37 -2.23 2.40 9.73
N ARG A 38 -0.96 2.71 9.44
CA ARG A 38 -0.40 2.58 8.09
C ARG A 38 -0.47 1.16 7.57
N ARG A 39 -0.12 0.18 8.43
CA ARG A 39 -0.18 -1.24 8.08
C ARG A 39 -1.62 -1.66 7.76
N TYR A 40 -2.57 -1.36 8.64
CA TYR A 40 -3.98 -1.70 8.43
C TYR A 40 -4.52 -1.11 7.13
N LEU A 41 -4.28 0.17 6.86
CA LEU A 41 -4.73 0.84 5.63
C LEU A 41 -4.15 0.19 4.37
N TYR A 42 -2.90 -0.28 4.41
CA TYR A 42 -2.26 -0.93 3.27
C TYR A 42 -2.73 -2.38 3.07
N GLU A 43 -2.74 -3.20 4.12
CA GLU A 43 -3.15 -4.62 4.03
C GLU A 43 -4.65 -4.76 3.67
N SER A 44 -5.50 -3.89 4.19
CA SER A 44 -6.92 -3.87 3.77
C SER A 44 -7.08 -3.58 2.27
N ALA A 45 -6.27 -2.67 1.73
CA ALA A 45 -6.26 -2.37 0.29
C ALA A 45 -5.63 -3.50 -0.53
N ASP A 46 -4.58 -4.14 -0.03
CA ASP A 46 -3.91 -5.25 -0.70
C ASP A 46 -4.80 -6.49 -0.76
N ALA A 47 -5.56 -6.80 0.29
CA ALA A 47 -6.53 -7.88 0.23
C ALA A 47 -7.63 -7.64 -0.83
N VAL A 48 -8.15 -6.41 -0.93
CA VAL A 48 -9.10 -6.04 -2.00
C VAL A 48 -8.45 -6.22 -3.38
N ARG A 49 -7.20 -5.79 -3.55
CA ARG A 49 -6.46 -5.90 -4.81
C ARG A 49 -6.18 -7.36 -5.18
N LEU A 50 -5.62 -8.14 -4.26
CA LEU A 50 -5.27 -9.53 -4.46
C LEU A 50 -6.50 -10.37 -4.76
N SER A 51 -7.61 -10.14 -4.05
CA SER A 51 -8.89 -10.81 -4.33
C SER A 51 -9.43 -10.54 -5.74
N ALA A 52 -9.10 -9.40 -6.35
CA ALA A 52 -9.43 -9.16 -7.74
C ALA A 52 -8.42 -9.84 -8.68
N LEU A 53 -7.12 -9.66 -8.42
CA LEU A 53 -6.03 -10.12 -9.28
C LEU A 53 -5.93 -11.63 -9.42
N VAL A 54 -6.44 -12.42 -8.46
CA VAL A 54 -6.57 -13.88 -8.63
C VAL A 54 -7.43 -14.29 -9.83
N ARG A 55 -8.27 -13.38 -10.35
CA ARG A 55 -9.10 -13.58 -11.55
C ARG A 55 -8.47 -12.99 -12.82
N SER A 56 -7.21 -12.56 -12.78
CA SER A 56 -6.51 -12.00 -13.94
C SER A 56 -6.44 -13.03 -15.08
N SER A 57 -6.64 -12.56 -16.32
CA SER A 57 -6.40 -13.35 -17.52
C SER A 57 -4.92 -13.70 -17.71
N HIS A 58 -4.01 -12.94 -17.09
CA HIS A 58 -2.58 -13.19 -17.12
C HIS A 58 -2.19 -14.21 -16.04
N ALA A 59 -2.07 -15.49 -16.43
CA ALA A 59 -1.86 -16.61 -15.51
C ALA A 59 -0.70 -16.43 -14.51
N PRO A 60 0.49 -15.90 -14.87
CA PRO A 60 1.55 -15.63 -13.90
C PRO A 60 1.15 -14.66 -12.79
N LEU A 61 0.38 -13.60 -13.12
CA LEU A 61 -0.11 -12.62 -12.15
C LEU A 61 -1.19 -13.22 -11.24
N ALA A 62 -2.14 -13.97 -11.81
CA ALA A 62 -3.17 -14.65 -11.04
C ALA A 62 -2.57 -15.65 -10.03
N ALA A 63 -1.59 -16.44 -10.47
CA ALA A 63 -0.89 -17.40 -9.63
C ALA A 63 -0.10 -16.72 -8.50
N LEU A 64 0.60 -15.62 -8.81
CA LEU A 64 1.31 -14.84 -7.80
C LEU A 64 0.35 -14.22 -6.78
N ALA A 65 -0.76 -13.62 -7.24
CA ALA A 65 -1.79 -13.05 -6.37
C ALA A 65 -2.39 -14.11 -5.43
N ALA A 66 -2.66 -15.32 -5.94
CA ALA A 66 -3.18 -16.43 -5.14
C ALA A 66 -2.19 -16.92 -4.07
N LYS A 67 -0.88 -16.83 -4.37
CA LYS A 67 0.18 -17.09 -3.38
C LYS A 67 0.19 -16.02 -2.29
N MET A 68 0.24 -14.75 -2.69
CA MET A 68 0.30 -13.61 -1.76
C MET A 68 -0.94 -13.55 -0.86
N GLN A 69 -2.14 -13.86 -1.38
CA GLN A 69 -3.40 -13.83 -0.62
C GLN A 69 -3.37 -14.72 0.65
N ARG A 70 -2.61 -15.83 0.61
CA ARG A 70 -2.47 -16.71 1.78
C ARG A 70 -1.69 -16.05 2.91
N GLU A 71 -0.66 -15.27 2.58
CA GLU A 71 0.14 -14.52 3.54
C GLU A 71 -0.61 -13.27 4.02
N GLU A 72 -1.31 -12.60 3.11
CA GLU A 72 -2.14 -11.41 3.37
C GLU A 72 -3.17 -11.64 4.48
N THR A 73 -3.74 -12.85 4.54
CA THR A 73 -4.71 -13.22 5.58
C THR A 73 -4.12 -13.03 6.98
N TYR A 74 -2.87 -13.47 7.19
CA TYR A 74 -2.19 -13.34 8.48
C TYR A 74 -1.81 -11.90 8.79
N HIS A 75 -1.34 -11.15 7.79
CA HIS A 75 -1.01 -9.74 7.99
C HIS A 75 -2.22 -8.91 8.38
N ARG A 76 -3.37 -9.14 7.72
CA ARG A 76 -4.64 -8.51 8.08
C ARG A 76 -5.08 -8.88 9.48
N MET A 77 -5.05 -10.16 9.84
CA MET A 77 -5.40 -10.59 11.20
C MET A 77 -4.53 -9.87 12.25
N HIS A 78 -3.22 -9.76 12.00
CA HIS A 78 -2.31 -9.05 12.89
C HIS A 78 -2.59 -7.54 12.96
N ALA A 79 -2.81 -6.90 11.81
CA ALA A 79 -3.13 -5.48 11.73
C ALA A 79 -4.45 -5.15 12.45
N ASP A 80 -5.51 -5.92 12.19
CA ASP A 80 -6.82 -5.78 12.81
C ASP A 80 -6.75 -5.95 14.33
N ALA A 81 -6.02 -6.97 14.79
CA ALA A 81 -5.86 -7.25 16.23
C ALA A 81 -5.20 -6.08 16.96
N TRP A 82 -4.12 -5.51 16.40
CA TRP A 82 -3.45 -4.36 17.02
C TRP A 82 -4.26 -3.09 16.93
N LEU A 83 -4.96 -2.86 15.81
CA LEU A 83 -5.81 -1.71 15.63
C LEU A 83 -6.90 -1.66 16.72
N ARG A 84 -7.61 -2.79 16.91
CA ARG A 84 -8.64 -2.92 17.96
C ARG A 84 -8.04 -2.78 19.35
N ARG A 85 -6.89 -3.41 19.61
CA ARG A 85 -6.21 -3.31 20.91
C ARG A 85 -5.80 -1.88 21.27
N LEU A 86 -5.36 -1.10 20.28
CA LEU A 86 -5.01 0.31 20.49
C LEU A 86 -6.25 1.16 20.75
N ALA A 87 -7.33 0.94 20.01
CA ALA A 87 -8.61 1.62 20.22
C ALA A 87 -9.20 1.31 21.61
N ASP A 88 -9.27 0.03 21.98
CA ASP A 88 -9.89 -0.42 23.24
C ASP A 88 -8.98 -0.28 24.47
N GLY A 89 -7.72 0.13 24.27
CA GLY A 89 -6.73 0.26 25.32
C GLY A 89 -6.95 1.50 26.20
N SER A 90 -6.02 2.46 26.10
CA SER A 90 -6.11 3.72 26.87
C SER A 90 -6.61 4.85 25.98
N GLN A 91 -7.16 5.91 26.59
CA GLN A 91 -7.54 7.12 25.86
C GLN A 91 -6.36 7.67 25.05
N VAL A 92 -5.16 7.73 25.64
CA VAL A 92 -3.94 8.15 24.94
C VAL A 92 -3.63 7.27 23.73
N GLY A 93 -3.83 5.95 23.84
CA GLY A 93 -3.64 5.02 22.73
C GLY A 93 -4.64 5.23 21.59
N ARG A 94 -5.91 5.44 21.95
CA ARG A 94 -6.99 5.75 21.01
C ARG A 94 -6.76 7.09 20.31
N ASP A 95 -6.35 8.13 21.05
CA ASP A 95 -6.07 9.46 20.50
C ASP A 95 -4.89 9.42 19.51
N ARG A 96 -3.83 8.68 19.85
CA ARG A 96 -2.70 8.47 18.92
C ARG A 96 -3.10 7.71 17.67
N LEU A 97 -3.97 6.71 17.81
CA LEU A 97 -4.49 5.97 16.68
C LEU A 97 -5.35 6.87 15.78
N ALA A 98 -6.25 7.64 16.37
CA ALA A 98 -7.10 8.59 15.64
C ALA A 98 -6.27 9.62 14.87
N GLY A 99 -5.31 10.28 15.53
CA GLY A 99 -4.42 11.24 14.87
C GLY A 99 -3.54 10.59 13.78
N SER A 100 -3.15 9.34 13.96
CA SER A 100 -2.43 8.58 12.92
C SER A 100 -3.30 8.31 11.70
N VAL A 101 -4.55 7.86 11.92
CA VAL A 101 -5.51 7.63 10.85
C VAL A 101 -5.82 8.94 10.11
N GLU A 102 -6.08 10.03 10.84
CA GLU A 102 -6.31 11.35 10.27
C GLU A 102 -5.16 11.80 9.36
N CYS A 103 -3.92 11.66 9.83
CA CYS A 103 -2.72 12.00 9.07
C CYS A 103 -2.56 11.15 7.79
N LEU A 104 -2.79 9.84 7.90
CA LEU A 104 -2.53 8.88 6.82
C LEU A 104 -3.69 8.77 5.81
N TRP A 105 -4.91 9.14 6.19
CA TRP A 105 -6.12 8.92 5.40
C TRP A 105 -6.07 9.53 4.00
N PRO A 106 -5.63 10.80 3.80
CA PRO A 106 -5.52 11.38 2.46
C PRO A 106 -4.58 10.61 1.54
N ASP A 107 -3.52 10.01 2.07
CA ASP A 107 -2.56 9.22 1.29
C ASP A 107 -3.05 7.79 1.05
N ALA A 108 -3.83 7.23 1.99
CA ALA A 108 -4.46 5.93 1.83
C ALA A 108 -5.49 5.94 0.69
N GLN A 109 -6.22 7.04 0.50
CA GLN A 109 -7.12 7.20 -0.64
C GLN A 109 -6.40 7.08 -2.00
N GLN A 110 -5.09 7.27 -2.03
CA GLN A 110 -4.29 7.23 -3.25
C GLN A 110 -3.70 5.86 -3.57
N ILE A 111 -3.91 4.85 -2.74
CA ILE A 111 -3.46 3.48 -3.01
C ILE A 111 -4.01 2.98 -4.35
N PHE A 112 -5.27 3.33 -4.65
CA PHE A 112 -5.95 2.99 -5.90
C PHE A 112 -5.97 4.13 -6.91
N ALA A 113 -4.94 4.99 -6.93
CA ALA A 113 -4.79 5.96 -8.02
C ALA A 113 -4.80 5.27 -9.39
N PRO A 114 -5.46 5.85 -10.40
CA PRO A 114 -5.44 5.33 -11.77
C PRO A 114 -4.03 5.07 -12.27
N ILE A 115 -3.87 4.07 -13.12
CA ILE A 115 -2.55 3.70 -13.68
C ILE A 115 -2.52 3.92 -15.18
N ALA A 116 -1.33 4.22 -15.71
CA ALA A 116 -1.14 4.30 -17.15
C ALA A 116 -1.50 2.96 -17.81
N GLY A 117 -2.33 3.03 -18.86
CA GLY A 117 -2.78 1.84 -19.60
C GLY A 117 -3.89 1.03 -18.90
N GLU A 118 -4.52 1.55 -17.84
CA GLU A 118 -5.60 0.87 -17.12
C GLU A 118 -6.70 0.36 -18.05
N GLU A 119 -7.19 1.18 -18.98
CA GLU A 119 -8.23 0.78 -19.95
C GLU A 119 -7.83 -0.45 -20.79
N THR A 120 -6.56 -0.53 -21.18
CA THR A 120 -6.04 -1.67 -21.93
C THR A 120 -5.92 -2.90 -21.04
N LEU A 121 -5.41 -2.74 -19.82
CA LEU A 121 -5.33 -3.85 -18.87
C LEU A 121 -6.70 -4.42 -18.49
N LEU A 122 -7.73 -3.56 -18.41
CA LEU A 122 -9.12 -3.96 -18.20
C LEU A 122 -9.67 -4.72 -19.43
N ARG A 123 -9.49 -4.15 -20.63
CA ARG A 123 -9.94 -4.75 -21.89
C ARG A 123 -9.34 -6.15 -22.10
N ASP A 124 -8.07 -6.31 -21.77
CA ASP A 124 -7.33 -7.56 -21.93
C ASP A 124 -7.55 -8.53 -20.75
N GLY A 125 -8.31 -8.11 -19.74
CA GLY A 125 -8.60 -8.89 -18.52
C GLY A 125 -7.42 -9.07 -17.58
N VAL A 126 -6.29 -8.39 -17.82
CA VAL A 126 -5.11 -8.44 -16.95
C VAL A 126 -5.43 -7.80 -15.59
N LEU A 127 -6.14 -6.68 -15.61
CA LEU A 127 -6.86 -6.15 -14.45
C LEU A 127 -8.33 -6.57 -14.56
N PRO A 128 -8.86 -7.38 -13.62
CA PRO A 128 -10.28 -7.77 -13.67
C PRO A 128 -11.25 -6.68 -13.23
N GLU A 129 -10.79 -5.68 -12.48
CA GLU A 129 -11.58 -4.58 -11.94
C GLU A 129 -10.78 -3.28 -12.04
N SER A 130 -11.47 -2.15 -12.26
CA SER A 130 -10.81 -0.85 -12.31
C SER A 130 -10.34 -0.41 -10.92
N MET A 131 -9.31 0.42 -10.88
CA MET A 131 -8.78 1.03 -9.68
C MET A 131 -9.86 1.81 -8.93
N LEU A 132 -10.76 2.49 -9.65
CA LEU A 132 -11.92 3.16 -9.05
C LEU A 132 -12.89 2.18 -8.37
N ALA A 133 -13.19 1.04 -9.00
CA ALA A 133 -14.07 0.04 -8.41
C ALA A 133 -13.43 -0.61 -7.17
N LEU A 134 -12.13 -0.91 -7.23
CA LEU A 134 -11.38 -1.42 -6.08
C LEU A 134 -11.32 -0.41 -4.94
N HIS A 135 -11.15 0.88 -5.25
CA HIS A 135 -11.17 1.97 -4.27
C HIS A 135 -12.51 2.05 -3.55
N ALA A 136 -13.62 1.99 -4.30
CA ALA A 136 -14.97 2.02 -3.73
C ALA A 136 -15.23 0.83 -2.81
N ARG A 137 -14.83 -0.39 -3.22
CA ARG A 137 -14.95 -1.58 -2.39
C ARG A 137 -14.13 -1.45 -1.10
N TRP A 138 -12.86 -1.07 -1.22
CA TRP A 138 -11.99 -0.85 -0.06
C TRP A 138 -12.56 0.18 0.90
N GLN A 139 -13.00 1.35 0.41
CA GLN A 139 -13.64 2.37 1.24
C GLN A 139 -14.87 1.84 1.97
N SER A 140 -15.74 1.09 1.30
CA SER A 140 -16.94 0.51 1.93
C SER A 140 -16.63 -0.46 3.07
N GLU A 141 -15.47 -1.13 3.01
CA GLU A 141 -15.01 -2.07 4.04
C GLU A 141 -14.33 -1.35 5.21
N VAL A 142 -13.43 -0.39 4.92
CA VAL A 142 -12.58 0.20 5.95
C VAL A 142 -13.21 1.38 6.67
N THR A 143 -14.06 2.17 6.01
CA THR A 143 -14.63 3.39 6.61
C THR A 143 -15.48 3.07 7.83
N PRO A 144 -16.50 2.18 7.78
CA PRO A 144 -17.32 1.90 8.96
C PRO A 144 -16.52 1.30 10.10
N MET A 145 -15.52 0.48 9.78
CA MET A 145 -14.64 -0.14 10.75
C MET A 145 -13.79 0.92 11.45
N LEU A 146 -13.09 1.78 10.72
CA LEU A 146 -12.27 2.85 11.30
C LEU A 146 -13.12 3.83 12.09
N GLU A 147 -14.27 4.27 11.57
CA GLU A 147 -15.16 5.19 12.26
C GLU A 147 -15.66 4.63 13.59
N SER A 148 -15.90 3.32 13.67
CA SER A 148 -16.26 2.66 14.94
C SER A 148 -15.16 2.69 15.99
N LEU A 149 -13.89 2.85 15.59
CA LEU A 149 -12.73 2.82 16.48
C LEU A 149 -12.22 4.22 16.83
N VAL A 150 -12.15 5.12 15.84
CA VAL A 150 -11.47 6.42 15.94
C VAL A 150 -12.37 7.63 15.69
N GLY A 151 -13.65 7.42 15.38
CA GLY A 151 -14.58 8.50 15.04
C GLY A 151 -14.54 8.89 13.56
N GLU A 152 -15.26 9.95 13.21
CA GLU A 152 -15.46 10.40 11.83
C GLU A 152 -14.13 10.61 11.09
N LEU A 153 -14.02 10.03 9.89
CA LEU A 153 -12.82 10.17 9.06
C LEU A 153 -12.85 11.52 8.33
N PRO A 154 -11.69 12.17 8.13
CA PRO A 154 -11.66 13.43 7.42
C PRO A 154 -12.05 13.24 5.95
N ALA A 155 -12.65 14.28 5.37
CA ALA A 155 -12.80 14.33 3.92
C ALA A 155 -11.41 14.26 3.27
N ALA A 156 -11.27 13.41 2.25
CA ALA A 156 -10.04 13.27 1.51
C ALA A 156 -10.23 13.74 0.07
N PRO A 157 -9.28 14.49 -0.50
CA PRO A 157 -9.38 14.97 -1.85
C PRO A 157 -9.40 13.82 -2.85
N PRO A 158 -9.97 14.03 -4.06
CA PRO A 158 -9.96 13.04 -5.12
C PRO A 158 -8.54 12.61 -5.48
N THR A 159 -8.43 11.36 -5.92
CA THR A 159 -7.18 10.67 -6.20
C THR A 159 -6.37 11.39 -7.28
N SER A 160 -5.20 11.93 -6.92
CA SER A 160 -4.29 12.57 -7.87
C SER A 160 -2.88 11.97 -7.72
N ASP A 161 -2.42 11.28 -8.76
CA ASP A 161 -1.09 10.68 -8.98
C ASP A 161 -0.20 10.34 -7.74
N GLY A 162 -0.80 9.77 -6.69
CA GLY A 162 -0.09 9.43 -5.45
C GLY A 162 0.98 8.35 -5.61
N ARG A 163 1.08 7.77 -6.80
CA ARG A 163 2.12 6.80 -7.17
C ARG A 163 3.37 7.48 -7.74
N ARG A 164 3.36 8.79 -8.01
CA ARG A 164 4.54 9.55 -8.47
C ARG A 164 5.14 10.50 -7.44
N ARG A 165 4.39 10.87 -6.40
CA ARG A 165 4.91 11.73 -5.34
C ARG A 165 5.90 10.99 -4.43
N ARG A 166 7.17 11.40 -4.40
CA ARG A 166 8.18 10.94 -3.42
C ARG A 166 8.49 12.05 -2.43
N THR A 167 8.59 11.72 -1.15
CA THR A 167 8.95 12.67 -0.08
C THR A 167 10.42 12.53 0.30
N ASP A 168 10.94 13.48 1.06
CA ASP A 168 12.30 13.44 1.61
C ASP A 168 12.54 12.19 2.47
N ASP A 169 11.53 11.75 3.24
CA ASP A 169 11.58 10.49 4.01
C ASP A 169 11.88 9.28 3.12
N PHE A 170 11.23 9.19 1.95
CA PHE A 170 11.49 8.09 1.02
C PHE A 170 12.85 8.25 0.33
N ILE A 171 13.28 9.48 0.01
CA ILE A 171 14.59 9.72 -0.60
C ILE A 171 15.72 9.31 0.36
N TRP A 172 15.56 9.60 1.65
CA TRP A 172 16.47 9.13 2.69
C TRP A 172 16.48 7.60 2.76
N LEU A 173 15.31 6.95 2.83
CA LEU A 173 15.20 5.49 2.86
C LEU A 173 15.82 4.84 1.61
N HIS A 174 15.60 5.42 0.43
CA HIS A 174 16.20 4.99 -0.83
C HIS A 174 17.72 5.03 -0.78
N THR A 175 18.29 6.11 -0.25
CA THR A 175 19.74 6.23 -0.05
C THR A 175 20.26 5.09 0.84
N GLU A 176 19.56 4.79 1.93
CA GLU A 176 19.95 3.72 2.86
C GLU A 176 19.87 2.32 2.22
N PHE A 177 18.73 1.94 1.62
CA PHE A 177 18.58 0.58 1.10
C PHE A 177 19.36 0.32 -0.19
N THR A 178 19.77 1.37 -0.91
CA THR A 178 20.62 1.23 -2.11
C THR A 178 22.12 1.35 -1.81
N ALA A 179 22.51 1.75 -0.60
CA ALA A 179 23.90 2.03 -0.26
C ALA A 179 24.85 0.86 -0.53
N VAL A 180 24.48 -0.36 -0.11
CA VAL A 180 25.32 -1.55 -0.30
C VAL A 180 25.46 -1.88 -1.78
N ALA A 181 24.34 -1.95 -2.51
CA ALA A 181 24.34 -2.22 -3.95
C ALA A 181 25.13 -1.18 -4.76
N GLY A 182 25.07 0.09 -4.34
CA GLY A 182 25.83 1.18 -4.96
C GLY A 182 27.32 1.17 -4.62
N SER A 183 27.71 0.63 -3.45
CA SER A 183 29.11 0.57 -3.03
C SER A 183 29.91 -0.54 -3.72
N GLU A 184 29.25 -1.62 -4.14
CA GLU A 184 29.89 -2.80 -4.76
C GLU A 184 29.25 -3.15 -6.10
N VAL A 185 29.41 -2.27 -7.09
CA VAL A 185 28.86 -2.46 -8.43
C VAL A 185 29.44 -3.73 -9.07
N GLY A 186 28.57 -4.72 -9.33
CA GLY A 186 28.93 -6.00 -9.96
C GLY A 186 29.14 -7.17 -9.00
N ALA A 187 28.98 -6.97 -7.69
CA ALA A 187 28.93 -8.08 -6.73
C ALA A 187 27.70 -8.99 -6.98
N THR A 188 27.81 -10.24 -6.58
CA THR A 188 26.71 -11.23 -6.62
C THR A 188 26.44 -11.70 -5.19
N TRP A 189 25.17 -11.69 -4.79
CA TRP A 189 24.70 -12.00 -3.44
C TRP A 189 23.74 -13.19 -3.42
#